data_AF-A0A520UJ54-F1
#
_entry.id   AF-A0A520UJ54-F1
#
_cell.length_a   1.000
_cell.length_b   1.000
_cell.length_c   1.000
_cell.angle_alpha   90.00
_cell.angle_beta   90.00
_cell.angle_gamma   90.00
#
_symmetry.space_group_name_H-M   'P 1'
#
loop_
_entity.id
_entity.type
_entity.pdbx_description
1 polymer ?
#
loop_
_entity_poly.entity_id
_entity_poly.type
_entity_poly.pdbx_seq_one_letter_code
_entity_poly.pdbx_strand_id
1 'polypeptide(L)'
;MITLDNIKNVQKEWGDSLVKLGSLKSNREACDKEAESLINRLYGYNNGTVLFKPTKAKDNQFRLTFDGAKSYFIGENSDFSEDKGFALQPWTNVRFENASVVLKKNSAIAMGNYFFTETSGNVVKVEYTFGYFLDENNH
;
A
#
# COMPACT_ATOMS: atom_id res chain seq x y z
N MET A 1 7.08 21.62 -2.97
CA MET A 1 7.11 21.33 -1.52
C MET A 1 5.98 20.37 -1.26
N ILE A 2 6.21 19.29 -0.54
CA ILE A 2 5.15 18.33 -0.20
C ILE A 2 4.14 18.97 0.76
N THR A 3 2.85 18.73 0.50
CA THR A 3 1.74 19.30 1.26
C THR A 3 0.93 18.22 1.96
N LEU A 4 0.11 18.60 2.94
CA LEU A 4 -0.84 17.69 3.57
C LEU A 4 -1.84 17.09 2.55
N ASP A 5 -2.22 17.85 1.53
CA ASP A 5 -3.16 17.37 0.51
C ASP A 5 -2.52 16.33 -0.41
N ASN A 6 -1.22 16.44 -0.72
CA ASN A 6 -0.48 15.35 -1.40
C ASN A 6 -0.59 14.05 -0.58
N ILE A 7 -0.37 14.12 0.74
CA ILE A 7 -0.43 12.95 1.63
C ILE A 7 -1.83 12.31 1.62
N LYS A 8 -2.88 13.13 1.78
CA LYS A 8 -4.27 12.66 1.77
C LYS A 8 -4.66 12.04 0.42
N ASN A 9 -4.21 12.63 -0.68
CA ASN A 9 -4.49 12.12 -2.03
C ASN A 9 -3.82 10.76 -2.25
N VAL A 10 -2.54 10.62 -1.91
CA VAL A 10 -1.81 9.33 -2.01
C VAL A 10 -2.43 8.28 -1.11
N GLN A 11 -2.84 8.63 0.11
CA GLN A 11 -3.53 7.70 1.02
C GLN A 11 -4.87 7.23 0.45
N LYS A 12 -5.66 8.15 -0.12
CA LYS A 12 -6.92 7.82 -0.79
C LYS A 12 -6.68 6.90 -1.99
N GLU A 13 -5.72 7.25 -2.84
CA GLU A 13 -5.35 6.47 -4.03
C GLU A 13 -4.87 5.06 -3.66
N TRP A 14 -4.06 4.93 -2.61
CA TRP A 14 -3.64 3.64 -2.09
C TRP A 14 -4.84 2.79 -1.64
N GLY A 15 -5.78 3.40 -0.91
CA GLY A 15 -7.00 2.74 -0.47
C GLY A 15 -7.91 2.30 -1.62
N ASP A 16 -8.14 3.19 -2.58
CA ASP A 16 -8.96 2.94 -3.76
C ASP A 16 -8.37 1.82 -4.63
N SER A 17 -7.05 1.82 -4.84
CA SER A 17 -6.38 0.76 -5.59
C SER A 17 -6.40 -0.58 -4.86
N LEU A 18 -6.37 -0.61 -3.52
CA LEU A 18 -6.55 -1.86 -2.77
C LEU A 18 -7.96 -2.45 -2.96
N VAL A 19 -9.00 -1.61 -2.92
CA VAL A 19 -10.38 -2.03 -3.22
C VAL A 19 -10.48 -2.55 -4.66
N LYS A 20 -9.88 -1.84 -5.62
CA LYS A 20 -9.85 -2.25 -7.03
C LYS A 20 -9.18 -3.61 -7.21
N LEU A 21 -8.01 -3.84 -6.61
CA LEU A 21 -7.31 -5.12 -6.63
C LEU A 21 -8.19 -6.27 -6.12
N GLY A 22 -8.88 -6.06 -5.00
CA GLY A 22 -9.79 -7.07 -4.44
C GLY A 22 -10.97 -7.40 -5.35
N SER A 23 -11.48 -6.42 -6.12
CA SER A 23 -12.55 -6.67 -7.10
C SER A 23 -12.08 -7.49 -8.30
N LEU A 24 -10.77 -7.47 -8.60
CA LEU A 24 -10.16 -8.21 -9.69
C LEU A 24 -9.74 -9.64 -9.33
N LYS A 25 -9.92 -10.09 -8.06
CA LYS A 25 -9.38 -11.37 -7.54
C LYS A 25 -9.62 -12.62 -8.39
N SER A 26 -10.67 -12.64 -9.21
CA SER A 26 -11.01 -13.76 -10.10
C SER A 26 -10.33 -13.69 -11.47
N ASN A 27 -9.58 -12.63 -11.77
CA ASN A 27 -8.83 -12.41 -13.00
C ASN A 27 -7.37 -12.11 -12.65
N ARG A 28 -6.54 -13.15 -12.65
CA ARG A 28 -5.13 -13.07 -12.24
C ARG A 28 -4.35 -12.07 -13.07
N GLU A 29 -4.53 -12.07 -14.40
CA GLU A 29 -3.80 -11.17 -15.29
C GLU A 29 -4.12 -9.69 -15.00
N ALA A 30 -5.40 -9.37 -14.75
CA ALA A 30 -5.80 -8.02 -14.39
C ALA A 30 -5.31 -7.62 -13.00
N CYS A 31 -5.35 -8.53 -12.01
CA CYS A 31 -4.76 -8.30 -10.69
C CYS A 31 -3.26 -8.00 -10.78
N ASP A 32 -2.53 -8.77 -11.58
CA ASP A 32 -1.08 -8.64 -11.73
C ASP A 32 -0.72 -7.25 -12.29
N LYS A 33 -1.37 -6.85 -13.39
CA LYS A 33 -1.22 -5.52 -14.02
C LYS A 33 -1.58 -4.38 -13.07
N GLU A 34 -2.68 -4.51 -12.33
CA GLU A 34 -3.10 -3.47 -11.38
C GLU A 34 -2.14 -3.36 -10.20
N ALA A 35 -1.60 -4.49 -9.70
CA ALA A 35 -0.66 -4.50 -8.59
C ALA A 35 0.66 -3.84 -9.01
N GLU A 36 1.16 -4.18 -10.20
CA GLU A 36 2.33 -3.53 -10.78
C GLU A 36 2.11 -2.03 -10.96
N SER A 37 0.93 -1.63 -11.47
CA SER A 37 0.58 -0.23 -11.64
C SER A 37 0.52 0.53 -10.31
N LEU A 38 -0.10 -0.05 -9.27
CA LEU A 38 -0.11 0.53 -7.92
C LEU A 38 1.30 0.70 -7.38
N ILE A 39 2.15 -0.34 -7.47
CA ILE A 39 3.48 -0.30 -6.89
C ILE A 39 4.35 0.73 -7.61
N ASN A 40 4.33 0.75 -8.94
CA ASN A 40 5.08 1.72 -9.73
C ASN A 40 4.67 3.18 -9.46
N ARG A 41 3.39 3.44 -9.20
CA ARG A 41 2.89 4.79 -8.89
C ARG A 41 3.17 5.22 -7.46
N LEU A 42 2.96 4.34 -6.49
CA LEU A 42 2.88 4.71 -5.07
C LEU A 42 4.11 4.30 -4.25
N TYR A 43 4.97 3.44 -4.79
CA TYR A 43 6.19 3.00 -4.16
C TYR A 43 7.36 3.33 -5.08
N GLY A 44 8.16 4.33 -4.71
CA GLY A 44 9.24 4.85 -5.54
C GLY A 44 10.47 3.94 -5.63
N TYR A 45 10.29 2.65 -5.94
CA TYR A 45 11.37 1.68 -6.19
C TYR A 45 12.28 2.11 -7.35
N ASN A 46 11.76 2.92 -8.28
CA ASN A 46 12.55 3.52 -9.38
C ASN A 46 13.28 4.80 -8.97
N ASN A 47 12.99 5.37 -7.80
CA ASN A 47 13.51 6.65 -7.34
C ASN A 47 14.39 6.53 -6.08
N GLY A 48 14.42 5.37 -5.43
CA GLY A 48 15.26 5.13 -4.26
C GLY A 48 14.89 3.87 -3.49
N THR A 49 15.46 3.75 -2.29
CA THR A 49 15.18 2.63 -1.39
C THR A 49 13.80 2.78 -0.76
N VAL A 50 12.97 1.75 -0.91
CA VAL A 50 11.66 1.65 -0.24
C VAL A 50 11.79 0.73 0.97
N LEU A 51 11.35 1.22 2.13
CA LEU A 51 11.27 0.43 3.36
C LEU A 51 9.84 -0.07 3.54
N PHE A 52 9.57 -1.32 3.12
CA PHE A 52 8.23 -1.89 3.25
C PHE A 52 8.20 -3.02 4.28
N LYS A 53 7.33 -2.88 5.28
CA LYS A 53 7.03 -3.91 6.28
C LYS A 53 5.54 -4.23 6.21
N PRO A 54 5.14 -5.33 5.57
CA PRO A 54 3.73 -5.64 5.44
C PRO A 54 3.10 -6.05 6.77
N THR A 55 1.79 -5.84 6.90
CA THR A 55 1.04 -6.38 8.04
C THR A 55 0.78 -7.87 7.81
N LYS A 56 0.83 -8.71 8.84
CA LYS A 56 0.62 -10.18 8.74
C LYS A 56 1.73 -10.98 8.02
N ALA A 57 2.95 -10.46 7.96
CA ALA A 57 4.12 -11.23 7.55
C ALA A 57 4.97 -11.61 8.77
N LYS A 58 5.31 -12.88 8.92
CA LYS A 58 6.04 -13.44 10.07
C LYS A 58 7.43 -13.91 9.65
N ASP A 59 7.54 -14.67 8.58
CA ASP A 59 8.77 -15.38 8.24
C ASP A 59 9.73 -14.46 7.47
N ASN A 60 9.21 -13.80 6.45
CA ASN A 60 9.88 -12.69 5.82
C ASN A 60 9.12 -11.44 6.25
N GLN A 61 9.68 -10.53 7.04
CA GLN A 61 8.93 -9.35 7.52
C GLN A 61 9.21 -8.08 6.74
N PHE A 62 10.39 -8.00 6.11
CA PHE A 62 10.86 -6.82 5.40
C PHE A 62 10.87 -7.12 3.90
N ARG A 63 10.28 -6.22 3.12
CA ARG A 63 10.22 -6.26 1.66
C ARG A 63 10.97 -5.04 1.15
N LEU A 64 12.14 -5.26 0.57
CA LEU A 64 12.99 -4.18 0.04
C LEU A 64 12.99 -4.14 -1.49
N THR A 65 12.27 -5.05 -2.14
CA THR A 65 12.18 -5.19 -3.58
C THR A 65 10.74 -5.02 -4.05
N PHE A 66 10.60 -4.62 -5.32
CA PHE A 66 9.32 -4.55 -6.01
C PHE A 66 8.55 -5.87 -5.90
N ASP A 67 9.20 -7.00 -6.21
CA ASP A 67 8.58 -8.32 -6.18
C ASP A 67 8.11 -8.73 -4.78
N GLY A 68 8.85 -8.32 -3.75
CA GLY A 68 8.44 -8.53 -2.37
C GLY A 68 7.18 -7.74 -2.01
N ALA A 69 7.08 -6.48 -2.46
CA ALA A 69 5.86 -5.70 -2.27
C ALA A 69 4.68 -6.28 -3.06
N LYS A 70 4.92 -6.71 -4.32
CA LYS A 70 3.90 -7.33 -5.18
C LYS A 70 3.36 -8.60 -4.55
N SER A 71 4.24 -9.47 -4.07
CA SER A 71 3.86 -10.68 -3.35
C SER A 71 2.95 -10.40 -2.16
N TYR A 72 3.24 -9.37 -1.37
CA TYR A 72 2.36 -9.04 -0.26
C TYR A 72 0.92 -8.72 -0.71
N PHE A 73 0.76 -7.93 -1.78
CA PHE A 73 -0.56 -7.53 -2.25
C PHE A 73 -1.34 -8.68 -2.89
N ILE A 74 -0.71 -9.51 -3.72
CA ILE A 74 -1.40 -10.51 -4.56
C ILE A 74 -0.89 -11.95 -4.44
N GLY A 75 0.07 -12.24 -3.57
CA GLY A 75 0.63 -13.57 -3.31
C GLY A 75 1.30 -14.21 -4.52
N GLU A 76 1.37 -15.55 -4.49
CA GLU A 76 1.89 -16.43 -5.56
C GLU A 76 3.37 -16.19 -5.92
N ASN A 77 4.18 -15.81 -4.94
CA ASN A 77 5.63 -15.76 -5.07
C ASN A 77 6.26 -16.83 -4.16
N SER A 78 7.05 -17.74 -4.73
CA SER A 78 7.70 -18.82 -3.97
C SER A 78 8.66 -18.32 -2.89
N ASP A 79 9.27 -17.16 -3.12
CA ASP A 79 10.21 -16.54 -2.17
C ASP A 79 9.49 -16.00 -0.92
N PHE A 80 8.17 -15.82 -1.02
CA PHE A 80 7.30 -15.29 0.03
C PHE A 80 6.03 -16.15 0.20
N SER A 81 6.21 -17.46 0.34
CA SER A 81 5.12 -18.46 0.37
C SER A 81 4.02 -18.25 1.43
N GLU A 82 4.30 -17.49 2.50
CA GLU A 82 3.32 -17.09 3.51
C GLU A 82 2.27 -16.10 2.96
N ASP A 83 2.62 -15.31 1.94
CA ASP A 83 1.77 -14.27 1.39
C ASP A 83 0.58 -14.91 0.64
N LYS A 84 -0.64 -14.66 1.13
CA LYS A 84 -1.90 -15.08 0.48
C LYS A 84 -2.55 -13.97 -0.35
N GLY A 85 -1.85 -12.85 -0.51
CA GLY A 85 -2.35 -11.64 -1.17
C GLY A 85 -3.30 -10.84 -0.27
N PHE A 86 -2.77 -9.81 0.38
CA PHE A 86 -3.52 -8.93 1.27
C PHE A 86 -4.69 -8.22 0.56
N ALA A 87 -4.54 -7.90 -0.72
CA ALA A 87 -5.58 -7.27 -1.52
C ALA A 87 -6.63 -8.28 -2.02
N LEU A 88 -6.31 -9.58 -2.04
CA LEU A 88 -7.22 -10.64 -2.51
C LEU A 88 -8.28 -11.00 -1.46
N GLN A 89 -8.08 -10.61 -0.20
CA GLN A 89 -9.18 -10.43 0.74
C GLN A 89 -9.95 -9.16 0.31
N PRO A 90 -11.14 -9.27 -0.30
CA PRO A 90 -11.79 -8.11 -0.91
C PRO A 90 -12.25 -7.14 0.17
N TRP A 91 -11.75 -5.91 0.07
CA TRP A 91 -12.18 -4.77 0.89
C TRP A 91 -13.18 -3.95 0.09
N THR A 92 -14.22 -3.44 0.76
CA THR A 92 -15.21 -2.54 0.15
C THR A 92 -14.84 -1.08 0.33
N ASN A 93 -14.03 -0.76 1.34
CA ASN A 93 -13.56 0.58 1.61
C ASN A 93 -12.25 0.54 2.42
N VAL A 94 -11.39 1.54 2.19
CA VAL A 94 -10.19 1.79 2.99
C VAL A 94 -10.14 3.27 3.33
N ARG A 95 -10.07 3.58 4.62
CA ARG A 95 -10.07 4.96 5.09
C ARG A 95 -8.90 5.22 6.03
N PHE A 96 -8.20 6.32 5.83
CA PHE A 96 -7.11 6.77 6.69
C PHE A 96 -7.61 7.80 7.71
N GLU A 97 -7.07 7.71 8.92
CA GLU A 97 -7.14 8.71 9.97
C GLU A 97 -5.72 9.03 10.44
N ASN A 98 -5.22 10.21 10.08
CA ASN A 98 -3.87 10.64 10.43
C ASN A 98 -3.89 11.16 11.87
N ALA A 99 -3.13 10.51 12.76
CA ALA A 99 -2.88 11.02 14.10
C ALA A 99 -1.94 12.25 14.04
N SER A 100 -0.95 12.20 13.15
CA SER A 100 -0.10 13.35 12.84
C SER A 100 0.61 13.18 11.50
N VAL A 101 1.07 14.30 10.92
CA VAL A 101 1.88 14.35 9.71
C VAL A 101 3.02 15.35 9.93
N VAL A 102 4.26 14.88 9.77
CA VAL A 102 5.45 15.73 9.77
C VAL A 102 5.83 16.03 8.33
N LEU A 103 5.69 17.28 7.92
CA LEU A 103 6.08 17.76 6.59
C LEU A 103 7.49 18.34 6.62
N LYS A 104 8.31 17.98 5.64
CA LYS A 104 9.60 18.62 5.28
C LYS A 104 9.48 19.16 3.86
N LYS A 105 10.57 19.72 3.29
CA LYS A 105 10.51 20.33 1.96
C LYS A 105 10.11 19.31 0.87
N ASN A 106 10.77 18.15 0.88
CA ASN A 106 10.65 17.12 -0.17
C ASN A 106 10.23 15.75 0.38
N SER A 107 9.91 15.65 1.67
CA SER A 107 9.52 14.40 2.31
C SER A 107 8.54 14.62 3.44
N ALA A 108 7.83 13.56 3.82
CA ALA A 108 6.94 13.56 4.95
C ALA A 108 6.91 12.20 5.64
N ILE A 109 6.48 12.21 6.90
CA ILE A 109 6.11 11.00 7.63
C ILE A 109 4.69 11.21 8.16
N ALA A 110 3.81 10.24 7.91
CA ALA A 110 2.48 10.22 8.49
C ALA A 110 2.31 8.96 9.35
N MET A 111 1.60 9.12 10.46
CA MET A 111 1.23 8.03 11.36
C MET A 111 -0.23 8.15 11.76
N GLY A 112 -0.86 7.01 12.02
CA GLY A 112 -2.21 6.97 12.50
C GLY A 112 -2.82 5.59 12.33
N ASN A 113 -4.12 5.57 12.09
CA ASN A 113 -4.85 4.35 11.80
C ASN A 113 -5.43 4.38 10.40
N TYR A 114 -5.53 3.20 9.81
CA TYR A 114 -6.34 2.95 8.64
C TYR A 114 -7.35 1.85 8.95
N PHE A 115 -8.50 1.94 8.29
CA PHE A 115 -9.67 1.13 8.54
C PHE A 115 -10.05 0.44 7.25
N PHE A 116 -10.16 -0.88 7.32
CA PHE A 116 -10.51 -1.72 6.18
C PHE A 116 -11.92 -2.27 6.40
N THR A 117 -12.83 -2.02 5.48
CA THR A 117 -14.20 -2.55 5.55
C THR A 117 -14.29 -3.83 4.73
N GLU A 118 -14.68 -4.93 5.37
CA GLU A 118 -14.93 -6.21 4.73
C GLU A 118 -16.25 -6.19 3.93
N THR A 119 -16.44 -7.19 3.07
CA THR A 119 -17.72 -7.39 2.36
C THR A 119 -18.89 -7.70 3.29
N SER A 120 -18.63 -8.19 4.50
CA SER A 120 -19.61 -8.40 5.58
C SER A 120 -20.04 -7.09 6.27
N GLY A 121 -19.33 -5.98 6.04
CA GLY A 121 -19.50 -4.73 6.76
C GLY A 121 -18.64 -4.59 8.03
N ASN A 122 -17.91 -5.64 8.44
CA ASN A 122 -16.97 -5.55 9.55
C ASN A 122 -15.83 -4.57 9.22
N VAL A 123 -15.32 -3.89 10.24
CA VAL A 123 -14.21 -2.94 10.10
C VAL A 123 -12.99 -3.43 10.87
N VAL A 124 -11.88 -3.63 10.16
CA VAL A 124 -10.58 -3.96 10.73
C VAL A 124 -9.79 -2.67 10.90
N LYS A 125 -9.36 -2.37 12.13
CA LYS A 125 -8.50 -1.23 12.48
C LYS A 125 -7.05 -1.69 12.56
N VAL A 126 -6.15 -0.96 11.92
CA VAL A 126 -4.72 -1.25 11.96
C VAL A 126 -3.93 0.06 12.10
N GLU A 127 -2.73 0.00 12.69
CA GLU A 127 -1.81 1.13 12.80
C GLU A 127 -0.92 1.20 11.56
N TYR A 128 -0.56 2.42 11.14
CA TYR A 128 0.36 2.62 10.03
C TYR A 128 1.43 3.67 10.36
N THR A 129 2.55 3.55 9.66
CA THR A 129 3.56 4.61 9.53
C THR A 129 4.04 4.61 8.09
N PHE A 130 3.80 5.71 7.38
CA PHE A 130 4.15 5.85 5.97
C PHE A 130 5.16 6.98 5.83
N GLY A 131 6.24 6.69 5.10
CA GLY A 131 7.19 7.70 4.63
C GLY A 131 6.84 8.08 3.20
N TYR A 132 6.96 9.37 2.90
CA TYR A 132 6.68 9.94 1.59
C TYR A 132 7.87 10.78 1.16
N PHE A 133 8.13 10.81 -0.14
CA PHE A 133 9.08 11.71 -0.76
C PHE A 133 8.54 12.09 -2.14
N LEU A 134 8.92 13.28 -2.61
CA LEU A 134 8.57 13.72 -3.95
C LEU A 134 9.42 12.98 -4.99
N ASP A 135 8.80 12.54 -6.08
CA ASP A 135 9.54 12.01 -7.23
C ASP A 135 10.39 13.11 -7.93
N GLU A 136 11.14 12.73 -8.96
CA GLU A 136 11.96 13.69 -9.74
C GLU A 136 11.12 14.78 -10.43
N ASN A 137 9.83 14.52 -10.65
CA ASN A 137 8.86 15.44 -11.25
C ASN A 137 8.11 16.28 -10.20
N ASN A 138 8.45 16.14 -8.91
CA ASN A 138 7.79 16.77 -7.77
C ASN A 138 6.32 16.37 -7.55
N HIS A 139 5.96 15.14 -7.93
CA HIS A 139 4.67 14.54 -7.59
C HIS A 139 4.65 13.98 -6.16
#